data_AF-A0A967AH87-F1
#
_entry.id   AF-A0A967AH87-F1
#
_cell.length_a   1.000
_cell.length_b   1.000
_cell.length_c   1.000
_cell.angle_alpha   90.00
_cell.angle_beta   90.00
_cell.angle_gamma   90.00
#
_symmetry.space_group_name_H-M   'P 1'
#
loop_
_entity.id
_entity.type
_entity.pdbx_description
1 polymer ?
#
loop_
_entity_poly.entity_id
_entity_poly.type
_entity_poly.pdbx_seq_one_letter_code
_entity_poly.pdbx_strand_id
1 'polypeptide(L)'
;MSKTNRFFIKLARRVPRLSALNVRFLASMIRRSPARYIIAMKYKVHDVDKAILACPEIKGLLAKDFTEALRNGSQGMVDDMDANHGHPWGFPLVEIKVEVHCWFGELDLGVPPAVGQYLCDTIPNCEAEVVPDSGYLGA
;
A
#
# COMPACT_ATOMS: atom_id res chain seq x y z
N MET A 1 -7.86 -0.79 -11.54
CA MET A 1 -7.50 -1.72 -10.44
C MET A 1 -7.56 -3.17 -10.91
N SER A 2 -6.53 -4.00 -10.62
CA SER A 2 -6.45 -5.41 -11.07
C SER A 2 -7.54 -6.30 -10.45
N LYS A 3 -7.97 -7.34 -11.19
CA LYS A 3 -8.91 -8.37 -10.70
C LYS A 3 -8.41 -9.05 -9.42
N THR A 4 -7.09 -9.26 -9.32
CA THR A 4 -6.43 -9.86 -8.16
C THR A 4 -6.55 -8.99 -6.92
N ASN A 5 -6.28 -7.69 -7.01
CA ASN A 5 -6.44 -6.75 -5.88
C ASN A 5 -7.89 -6.72 -5.40
N ARG A 6 -8.84 -6.68 -6.34
CA ARG A 6 -10.27 -6.69 -5.98
C ARG A 6 -10.70 -7.96 -5.25
N PHE A 7 -10.11 -9.10 -5.60
CA PHE A 7 -10.35 -10.37 -4.91
C PHE A 7 -9.83 -10.34 -3.47
N PHE A 8 -8.57 -9.94 -3.26
CA PHE A 8 -7.98 -9.89 -1.91
C PHE A 8 -8.67 -8.88 -0.99
N ILE A 9 -9.06 -7.70 -1.51
CA ILE A 9 -9.83 -6.71 -0.73
C ILE A 9 -11.20 -7.28 -0.32
N LYS A 10 -11.91 -7.94 -1.25
CA LYS A 10 -13.17 -8.61 -0.91
C LYS A 10 -12.99 -9.75 0.09
N LEU A 11 -11.87 -10.48 -0.01
CA LEU A 11 -11.55 -11.56 0.91
C LEU A 11 -11.26 -11.03 2.31
N ALA A 12 -10.49 -9.94 2.43
CA ALA A 12 -10.25 -9.26 3.71
C ALA A 12 -11.57 -8.84 4.38
N ARG A 13 -12.50 -8.24 3.62
CA ARG A 13 -13.82 -7.85 4.14
C ARG A 13 -14.72 -9.01 4.57
N ARG A 14 -14.64 -10.16 3.89
CA ARG A 14 -15.61 -11.26 4.09
C ARG A 14 -15.08 -12.38 4.98
N VAL A 15 -13.79 -12.65 4.93
CA VAL A 15 -13.15 -13.78 5.62
C VAL A 15 -11.80 -13.31 6.18
N PRO A 16 -11.78 -12.43 7.20
CA PRO A 16 -10.56 -11.82 7.71
C PRO A 16 -9.53 -12.85 8.20
N ARG A 17 -9.98 -13.99 8.73
CA ARG A 17 -9.09 -15.10 9.13
C ARG A 17 -8.30 -15.69 7.96
N LEU A 18 -8.91 -15.79 6.77
CA LEU A 18 -8.23 -16.31 5.57
C LEU A 18 -7.26 -15.26 5.00
N SER A 19 -7.64 -13.98 5.05
CA SER A 19 -6.75 -12.86 4.73
C SER A 19 -5.51 -12.86 5.64
N ALA A 20 -5.70 -13.01 6.95
CA ALA A 20 -4.62 -13.07 7.92
C ALA A 20 -3.63 -14.21 7.63
N LEU A 21 -4.10 -15.37 7.16
CA LEU A 21 -3.22 -16.47 6.78
C LEU A 21 -2.37 -16.14 5.54
N ASN A 22 -2.96 -15.48 4.53
CA ASN A 22 -2.23 -14.99 3.37
C ASN A 22 -1.16 -13.94 3.75
N VAL A 23 -1.52 -12.99 4.61
CA VAL A 23 -0.60 -11.95 5.10
C VAL A 23 0.53 -12.55 5.93
N ARG A 24 0.23 -13.49 6.83
CA ARG A 24 1.24 -14.23 7.62
C ARG A 24 2.23 -14.96 6.72
N PHE A 25 1.74 -15.61 5.66
CA PHE A 25 2.59 -16.26 4.68
C PHE A 25 3.50 -15.25 3.95
N LEU A 26 2.94 -14.14 3.47
CA LEU A 26 3.71 -13.08 2.81
C LEU A 26 4.76 -12.49 3.74
N ALA A 27 4.38 -12.12 4.96
CA ALA A 27 5.29 -11.61 5.98
C ALA A 27 6.43 -12.60 6.30
N SER A 28 6.14 -13.91 6.35
CA SER A 28 7.17 -14.94 6.54
C SER A 28 8.17 -14.96 5.36
N MET A 29 7.69 -14.81 4.12
CA MET A 29 8.57 -14.73 2.94
C MET A 29 9.44 -13.46 2.96
N ILE A 30 8.85 -12.31 3.29
CA ILE A 30 9.57 -11.03 3.40
C ILE A 30 10.63 -11.14 4.50
N ARG A 31 10.27 -11.63 5.69
CA ARG A 31 11.20 -11.80 6.82
C ARG A 31 12.35 -12.75 6.50
N ARG A 32 12.09 -13.84 5.78
CA ARG A 32 13.13 -14.81 5.38
C ARG A 32 14.15 -14.21 4.42
N SER A 33 13.71 -13.33 3.52
CA SER A 33 14.61 -12.69 2.58
C SER A 33 14.06 -11.34 2.09
N PRO A 34 14.31 -10.25 2.84
CA PRO A 34 13.89 -8.91 2.45
C PRO A 34 14.46 -8.51 1.08
N ALA A 35 15.73 -8.83 0.85
CA ALA A 35 16.40 -8.56 -0.43
C ALA A 35 15.71 -9.24 -1.62
N ARG A 36 15.29 -10.51 -1.49
CA ARG A 36 14.55 -11.20 -2.56
C ARG A 36 13.17 -10.60 -2.78
N TYR A 37 12.50 -10.17 -1.70
CA TYR A 37 11.22 -9.50 -1.83
C TYR A 37 11.33 -8.17 -2.60
N ILE A 38 12.34 -7.35 -2.27
CA ILE A 38 12.63 -6.08 -2.98
C ILE A 38 12.90 -6.33 -4.47
N ILE A 39 13.68 -7.37 -4.81
CA ILE A 39 13.90 -7.75 -6.22
C ILE A 39 12.58 -8.12 -6.92
N ALA A 40 11.66 -8.78 -6.21
CA ALA A 40 10.35 -9.15 -6.75
C ALA A 40 9.38 -7.95 -6.88
N MET A 41 9.58 -6.88 -6.10
CA MET A 41 8.74 -5.67 -6.19
C MET A 41 8.78 -5.02 -7.57
N LYS A 42 9.89 -5.17 -8.32
CA LYS A 42 10.01 -4.65 -9.70
C LYS A 42 8.93 -5.16 -10.66
N TYR A 43 8.28 -6.29 -10.35
CA TYR A 43 7.19 -6.85 -11.18
C TYR A 43 5.81 -6.30 -10.79
N LYS A 44 5.73 -5.47 -9.75
CA LYS A 44 4.49 -4.91 -9.20
C LYS A 44 4.39 -3.39 -9.33
N VAL A 45 5.48 -2.73 -9.71
CA VAL A 45 5.58 -1.27 -9.78
C VAL A 45 5.78 -0.78 -11.22
N HIS A 46 5.54 0.50 -11.46
CA HIS A 46 5.75 1.12 -12.77
C HIS A 46 7.25 1.27 -13.08
N ASP A 47 7.59 1.55 -14.34
CA ASP A 47 9.00 1.70 -14.78
C ASP A 47 9.73 2.82 -14.04
N VAL A 48 9.04 3.89 -13.66
CA VAL A 48 9.60 5.01 -12.87
C VAL A 48 10.09 4.57 -11.49
N ASP A 49 9.38 3.65 -10.85
CA ASP A 49 9.76 3.07 -9.55
C ASP A 49 10.89 2.03 -9.69
N LYS A 50 11.04 1.40 -10.86
CA LYS A 50 12.13 0.41 -11.08
C LYS A 50 13.50 1.06 -10.99
N ALA A 51 13.63 2.32 -11.43
CA ALA A 51 14.87 3.08 -11.31
C ALA A 51 15.22 3.34 -9.83
N ILE A 52 14.23 3.75 -9.02
CA ILE A 52 14.37 3.93 -7.57
C ILE A 52 14.78 2.60 -6.91
N LEU A 53 14.06 1.51 -7.24
CA LEU A 53 14.39 0.17 -6.76
C LEU A 53 15.73 -0.36 -7.25
N ALA A 54 16.36 0.22 -8.28
CA ALA A 54 17.67 -0.19 -8.76
C ALA A 54 18.81 0.40 -7.92
N CYS A 55 18.59 1.55 -7.27
CA CYS A 55 19.54 2.26 -6.41
C CYS A 55 19.97 1.38 -5.22
N PRO A 56 21.28 1.06 -5.09
CA PRO A 56 21.80 0.20 -4.01
C PRO A 56 21.47 0.72 -2.60
N GLU A 57 21.53 2.04 -2.42
CA GLU A 57 21.26 2.73 -1.16
C GLU A 57 19.81 2.53 -0.72
N ILE A 58 18.87 2.73 -1.64
CA ILE A 58 17.43 2.52 -1.40
C ILE A 58 17.12 1.05 -1.13
N LYS A 59 17.72 0.11 -1.89
CA LYS A 59 17.57 -1.34 -1.60
C LYS A 59 18.04 -1.68 -0.19
N GLY A 60 19.18 -1.13 0.22
CA GLY A 60 19.76 -1.33 1.55
C GLY A 60 18.88 -0.77 2.66
N LEU A 61 18.29 0.41 2.44
CA LEU A 61 17.33 1.03 3.36
C LEU A 61 16.07 0.17 3.50
N LEU A 62 15.40 -0.15 2.39
CA LEU A 62 14.19 -0.97 2.38
C LEU A 62 14.41 -2.34 3.03
N ALA A 63 15.59 -2.95 2.84
CA ALA A 63 15.90 -4.24 3.47
C ALA A 63 15.97 -4.12 5.00
N LYS A 64 16.51 -3.02 5.53
CA LYS A 64 16.52 -2.72 6.97
C LYS A 64 15.11 -2.45 7.48
N ASP A 65 14.32 -1.67 6.75
CA ASP A 65 12.93 -1.33 7.13
C ASP A 65 12.06 -2.59 7.21
N PHE A 66 12.09 -3.45 6.20
CA PHE A 66 11.35 -4.73 6.25
C PHE A 66 11.84 -5.65 7.37
N THR A 67 13.14 -5.62 7.69
CA THR A 67 13.70 -6.41 8.79
C THR A 67 13.16 -5.91 10.13
N GLU A 68 13.14 -4.60 10.35
CA GLU A 68 12.63 -4.00 11.58
C GLU A 68 11.11 -4.14 11.70
N ALA A 69 10.37 -3.80 10.63
CA ALA A 69 8.90 -3.89 10.61
C ALA A 69 8.40 -5.30 10.95
N LEU A 70 9.15 -6.34 10.57
CA LEU A 70 8.80 -7.73 10.82
C LEU A 70 9.58 -8.36 11.98
N ARG A 71 10.37 -7.58 12.74
CA ARG A 71 11.21 -8.08 13.84
C ARG A 71 10.40 -8.84 14.90
N ASN A 72 9.21 -8.33 15.22
CA ASN A 72 8.29 -8.92 16.20
C ASN A 72 7.28 -9.90 15.57
N GLY A 73 7.49 -10.31 14.31
CA GLY A 73 6.61 -11.23 13.59
C GLY A 73 5.66 -10.50 12.65
N SER A 74 4.63 -11.21 12.18
CA SER A 74 3.72 -10.75 11.13
C SER A 74 2.47 -10.03 11.64
N GLN A 75 2.28 -9.92 12.95
CA GLN A 75 0.99 -9.49 13.50
C GLN A 75 0.67 -8.04 13.11
N GLY A 76 1.64 -7.12 13.17
CA GLY A 76 1.43 -5.74 12.72
C GLY A 76 0.95 -5.64 11.27
N MET A 77 1.54 -6.42 10.36
CA MET A 77 1.09 -6.46 8.96
C MET A 77 -0.33 -7.03 8.80
N VAL A 78 -0.74 -7.97 9.66
CA VAL A 78 -2.12 -8.49 9.68
C VAL A 78 -3.08 -7.41 10.17
N ASP A 79 -2.70 -6.70 11.23
CA ASP A 79 -3.50 -5.62 11.82
C ASP A 79 -3.67 -4.47 10.81
N ASP A 80 -2.61 -4.09 10.08
CA ASP A 80 -2.66 -3.09 9.01
C ASP A 80 -3.60 -3.50 7.87
N MET A 81 -3.56 -4.78 7.47
CA MET A 81 -4.43 -5.29 6.41
C MET A 81 -5.91 -5.26 6.84
N ASP A 82 -6.18 -5.64 8.09
CA ASP A 82 -7.52 -5.67 8.67
C ASP A 82 -8.08 -4.26 8.88
N ALA A 83 -7.27 -3.33 9.39
CA ALA A 83 -7.65 -1.93 9.56
C ALA A 83 -7.96 -1.25 8.21
N ASN A 84 -7.12 -1.47 7.19
CA ASN A 84 -7.27 -0.79 5.90
C ASN A 84 -8.38 -1.40 5.02
N HIS A 85 -8.64 -2.70 5.14
CA HIS A 85 -9.53 -3.39 4.20
C HIS A 85 -10.66 -4.18 4.86
N GLY A 86 -10.56 -4.53 6.14
CA GLY A 86 -11.57 -5.30 6.86
C GLY A 86 -12.75 -4.44 7.33
N HIS A 87 -12.49 -3.17 7.69
CA HIS A 87 -13.43 -2.31 8.39
C HIS A 87 -13.61 -0.93 7.74
N PRO A 88 -14.79 -0.29 7.88
CA PRO A 88 -14.92 1.14 7.59
C PRO A 88 -14.12 1.97 8.60
N TRP A 89 -13.78 3.22 8.27
CA TRP A 89 -12.98 4.12 9.12
C TRP A 89 -13.66 4.55 10.43
N GLY A 90 -14.90 4.13 10.67
CA GLY A 90 -15.66 4.49 11.88
C GLY A 90 -16.37 5.85 11.79
N PHE A 91 -16.19 6.59 10.71
CA PHE A 91 -16.90 7.83 10.39
C PHE A 91 -17.06 7.95 8.86
N PRO A 92 -18.07 8.68 8.37
CA PRO A 92 -18.23 8.94 6.95
C PRO A 92 -17.31 10.09 6.50
N LEU A 93 -16.69 9.95 5.33
CA LEU A 93 -15.72 10.94 4.82
C LEU A 93 -16.31 12.35 4.67
N VAL A 94 -17.63 12.44 4.42
CA VAL A 94 -18.36 13.71 4.31
C VAL A 94 -18.40 14.51 5.61
N GLU A 95 -18.09 13.90 6.76
CA GLU A 95 -18.02 14.57 8.07
C GLU A 95 -16.66 15.25 8.31
N ILE A 96 -15.66 15.04 7.46
CA ILE A 96 -14.37 15.74 7.54
C ILE A 96 -14.60 17.21 7.14
N LYS A 97 -14.39 18.13 8.09
CA LYS A 97 -14.62 19.58 7.89
C LYS A 97 -13.34 20.39 7.68
N VAL A 98 -12.19 19.85 8.08
CA VAL A 98 -10.90 20.50 7.90
C VAL A 98 -10.47 20.44 6.44
N GLU A 99 -9.57 21.34 6.06
CA GLU A 99 -8.88 21.28 4.77
C GLU A 99 -8.01 20.02 4.70
N VAL A 100 -8.08 19.31 3.57
CA VAL A 100 -7.34 18.09 3.30
C VAL A 100 -6.61 18.24 1.97
N HIS A 101 -5.31 18.01 1.95
CA HIS A 101 -4.56 17.87 0.70
C HIS A 101 -4.19 16.40 0.52
N CYS A 102 -4.46 15.85 -0.66
CA CYS A 102 -4.15 14.48 -1.01
C CYS A 102 -3.23 14.45 -2.22
N TRP A 103 -2.03 13.88 -2.04
CA TRP A 103 -1.06 13.67 -3.10
C TRP A 103 -0.98 12.21 -3.50
N PHE A 104 -0.95 11.93 -4.78
CA PHE A 104 -0.74 10.58 -5.29
C PHE A 104 -0.09 10.60 -6.68
N GLY A 105 0.83 9.67 -6.92
CA GLY A 105 1.55 9.57 -8.18
C GLY A 105 0.65 9.07 -9.31
N GLU A 106 0.70 9.73 -10.47
CA GLU A 106 -0.07 9.38 -11.67
C GLU A 106 0.09 7.91 -12.09
N LEU A 107 1.28 7.36 -11.88
CA LEU A 107 1.71 6.03 -12.33
C LEU A 107 1.72 4.99 -11.19
N ASP A 108 1.16 5.30 -10.02
CA ASP A 108 1.08 4.37 -8.89
C ASP A 108 0.21 3.14 -9.25
N LEU A 109 0.84 1.96 -9.27
CA LEU A 109 0.18 0.67 -9.50
C LEU A 109 -0.26 -0.02 -8.20
N GLY A 110 0.31 0.37 -7.06
CA GLY A 110 -0.01 -0.12 -5.73
C GLY A 110 -1.33 0.44 -5.22
N VAL A 111 -1.46 1.77 -5.22
CA VAL A 111 -2.67 2.51 -4.86
C VAL A 111 -3.06 3.39 -6.04
N PRO A 112 -3.90 2.91 -6.98
CA PRO A 112 -4.21 3.65 -8.19
C PRO A 112 -4.76 5.05 -7.89
N PRO A 113 -4.44 6.09 -8.69
CA PRO A 113 -4.91 7.47 -8.50
C PRO A 113 -6.42 7.61 -8.26
N ALA A 114 -7.21 6.73 -8.88
CA ALA A 114 -8.65 6.69 -8.69
C ALA A 114 -9.09 6.49 -7.22
N VAL A 115 -8.26 5.88 -6.38
CA VAL A 115 -8.52 5.75 -4.93
C VAL A 115 -8.40 7.11 -4.24
N GLY A 116 -7.33 7.85 -4.51
CA GLY A 116 -7.13 9.20 -3.98
C GLY A 116 -8.17 10.18 -4.51
N GLN A 117 -8.50 10.11 -5.79
CA GLN A 117 -9.57 10.91 -6.39
C GLN A 117 -10.91 10.66 -5.71
N TYR A 118 -11.26 9.39 -5.46
CA TYR A 118 -12.49 9.06 -4.72
C TYR A 118 -12.51 9.69 -3.31
N LEU A 119 -11.36 9.73 -2.61
CA LEU A 119 -11.28 10.37 -1.30
C LEU A 119 -11.59 11.86 -1.40
N CYS A 120 -10.96 12.57 -2.34
CA CYS A 120 -11.22 14.00 -2.49
C CYS A 120 -12.60 14.35 -3.08
N ASP A 121 -13.16 13.49 -3.93
CA ASP A 121 -14.55 13.67 -4.40
C ASP A 121 -15.57 13.51 -3.25
N THR A 122 -15.21 12.77 -2.20
CA THR A 122 -16.10 12.50 -1.06
C THR A 122 -15.89 13.47 0.11
N ILE A 123 -14.67 13.95 0.34
CA ILE A 123 -14.34 14.90 1.41
C ILE A 123 -14.66 16.32 0.93
N PRO A 124 -15.52 17.10 1.62
CA PRO A 124 -16.00 18.39 1.10
C PRO A 124 -14.91 19.43 0.80
N ASN A 125 -13.84 19.46 1.60
CA ASN A 125 -12.76 20.44 1.52
C ASN A 125 -11.43 19.74 1.19
N CYS A 126 -11.41 18.91 0.14
CA CYS A 126 -10.23 18.17 -0.27
C CYS A 126 -9.68 18.66 -1.60
N GLU A 127 -8.37 18.92 -1.63
CA GLU A 127 -7.62 19.18 -2.85
C GLU A 127 -6.80 17.95 -3.21
N ALA A 128 -7.03 17.45 -4.43
CA ALA A 128 -6.23 16.38 -5.00
C ALA A 128 -5.12 16.97 -5.88
N GLU A 129 -3.89 16.56 -5.63
CA GLU A 129 -2.76 16.83 -6.52
C GLU A 129 -2.20 15.51 -7.02
N VAL A 130 -2.37 15.29 -8.33
CA VAL A 130 -1.80 14.15 -9.02
C VAL A 130 -0.39 14.52 -9.46
N VAL A 131 0.61 13.84 -8.90
CA VAL A 131 2.01 14.13 -9.22
C VAL A 131 2.35 13.46 -10.56
N PRO A 132 2.61 14.25 -11.64
CA PRO A 132 2.88 13.71 -12.96
C PRO A 132 4.15 12.85 -12.97
N ASP A 133 4.16 11.81 -13.79
CA ASP A 133 5.31 10.90 -13.94
C ASP A 133 5.79 10.22 -12.63
N SER A 134 5.02 10.30 -11.55
CA SER A 134 5.37 9.72 -10.25
C SER A 134 4.67 8.38 -9.99
N GLY A 135 5.41 7.45 -9.39
CA GLY A 135 4.94 6.10 -9.06
C GLY A 135 4.75 5.89 -7.56
N TYR A 136 4.65 4.63 -7.14
CA TYR A 136 4.42 4.25 -5.74
C TYR A 136 5.54 4.68 -4.78
N LEU A 137 6.77 4.79 -5.28
CA LEU A 137 7.96 5.11 -4.48
C LEU A 137 8.47 6.54 -4.67
N GLY A 138 7.85 7.31 -5.57
CA GLY A 138 8.25 8.67 -5.92
C GLY A 138 7.22 9.74 -5.57
N ALA A 139 6.08 9.36 -5.01
CA ALA A 139 5.02 10.28 -4.57
C ALA A 139 5.39 10.92 -3.22
#